data_AF-A0A851A9A8-F1
#
_entry.id   AF-A0A851A9A8-F1
#
_cell.length_a   1.000
_cell.length_b   1.000
_cell.length_c   1.000
_cell.angle_alpha   90.00
_cell.angle_beta   90.00
_cell.angle_gamma   90.00
#
_symmetry.space_group_name_H-M   'P 1'
#
loop_
_entity.id
_entity.type
_entity.pdbx_description
1 polymer ?
#
loop_
_entity_poly.entity_id
_entity_poly.type
_entity_poly.pdbx_seq_one_letter_code
_entity_poly.pdbx_strand_id
1 'polypeptide(L)'
;AICGGDVKKDNGHIQSPNYPDDYRPSKVCVWKITVSEGFHVGLTFQSFEIERHDSCAYDYLEIRDGSSESSSLIGRYCGYDKPDDIKSTSNKLWMKFVSDGSINKAGFAVNFFKEVDECSRPNNGGCEQRCVNTLGSYKCACDPGYELASDKRRCEAGCDHKVTSISGTITSPNWPDKYPSKKECTWAITTTPGHRVKLTFSELDVEAQQECAYDHLEIYDGKDAKAPALGRFCGAKEPEPLISSGNKMFLKFVSDNSVQKKGFEATHTTVCGGQVRAEVKTKDLYSHAQFGDNNYPGGSDCEWVIMAEEGYGVELIFQTFEIEEEADCGYDYMELFDGYDGTAPRLGRFCGSG
;
A
#
# COMPACT_ATOMS: atom_id res chain seq x y z
N ALA A 1 30.22 34.55 -28.62
CA ALA A 1 29.94 33.24 -29.23
C ALA A 1 28.69 33.34 -30.10
N ILE A 2 28.69 32.66 -31.25
CA ILE A 2 27.48 32.33 -32.00
C ILE A 2 26.82 31.16 -31.24
N CYS A 3 25.49 31.15 -31.11
CA CYS A 3 24.74 30.14 -30.37
C CYS A 3 23.45 29.78 -31.12
N GLY A 4 22.88 28.63 -30.80
CA GLY A 4 21.71 28.10 -31.50
C GLY A 4 22.05 27.25 -32.72
N GLY A 5 21.02 26.78 -33.41
CA GLY A 5 21.11 25.97 -34.63
C GLY A 5 20.16 24.77 -34.63
N ASP A 6 20.13 24.06 -35.76
CA ASP A 6 19.42 22.79 -35.90
C ASP A 6 20.27 21.64 -35.32
N VAL A 7 19.70 20.91 -34.37
CA VAL A 7 20.35 19.79 -33.68
C VAL A 7 19.63 18.50 -34.05
N LYS A 8 20.14 17.79 -35.07
CA LYS A 8 19.59 16.51 -35.56
C LYS A 8 20.39 15.34 -35.01
N LYS A 9 20.19 14.99 -33.74
CA LYS A 9 20.87 13.90 -33.03
C LYS A 9 19.93 13.26 -32.03
N ASP A 10 20.17 12.00 -31.70
CA ASP A 10 19.39 11.27 -30.69
C ASP A 10 19.85 11.56 -29.25
N ASN A 11 20.97 12.25 -29.06
CA ASN A 11 21.39 12.75 -27.75
C ASN A 11 22.40 13.88 -27.93
N GLY A 12 22.60 14.63 -26.84
CA GLY A 12 23.66 15.62 -26.75
C GLY A 12 23.50 16.53 -25.53
N HIS A 13 24.40 17.49 -25.44
CA HIS A 13 24.38 18.53 -24.42
C HIS A 13 24.24 19.89 -25.10
N ILE A 14 23.50 20.80 -24.46
CA ILE A 14 23.34 22.19 -24.86
C ILE A 14 23.61 23.04 -23.63
N GLN A 15 24.48 24.04 -23.81
CA GLN A 15 24.85 24.96 -22.75
C GLN A 15 24.57 26.39 -23.17
N SER A 16 24.32 27.26 -22.20
CA SER A 16 24.33 28.70 -22.40
C SER A 16 25.68 29.14 -22.98
N PRO A 17 25.71 30.23 -23.77
CA PRO A 17 26.97 30.73 -24.32
C PRO A 17 27.95 31.11 -23.21
N ASN A 18 29.19 30.64 -23.31
CA ASN A 18 30.30 30.80 -22.35
C ASN A 18 30.22 29.97 -21.06
N TYR A 19 29.23 29.11 -20.87
CA TYR A 19 29.18 28.21 -19.71
C TYR A 19 30.51 27.45 -19.54
N PRO A 20 31.07 27.33 -18.32
CA PRO A 20 30.46 27.64 -17.03
C PRO A 20 30.56 29.12 -16.59
N ASP A 21 31.21 29.98 -17.36
CA ASP A 21 31.29 31.42 -17.08
C ASP A 21 29.98 32.13 -17.42
N ASP A 22 29.83 33.37 -16.94
CA ASP A 22 28.63 34.16 -17.15
C ASP A 22 28.32 34.36 -18.65
N TYR A 23 27.05 34.18 -19.01
CA TYR A 23 26.59 34.43 -20.38
C TYR A 23 26.72 35.92 -20.72
N ARG A 24 26.81 36.24 -22.02
CA ARG A 24 26.88 37.64 -22.45
C ARG A 24 25.49 38.29 -22.47
N PRO A 25 25.40 39.61 -22.26
CA PRO A 25 24.15 40.34 -22.42
C PRO A 25 23.70 40.40 -23.88
N SER A 26 22.42 40.68 -24.10
CA SER A 26 21.78 40.91 -25.40
C SER A 26 21.96 39.74 -26.37
N LYS A 27 21.79 38.51 -25.86
CA LYS A 27 21.87 37.28 -26.66
C LYS A 27 20.49 36.73 -26.94
N VAL A 28 20.34 36.20 -28.15
CA VAL A 28 19.21 35.39 -28.56
C VAL A 28 19.77 34.14 -29.20
N CYS A 29 19.54 32.99 -28.57
CA CYS A 29 20.00 31.70 -29.04
C CYS A 29 18.78 30.81 -29.25
N VAL A 30 18.65 30.20 -30.42
CA VAL A 30 17.52 29.32 -30.74
C VAL A 30 18.03 27.95 -31.17
N TRP A 31 17.64 26.90 -30.47
CA TRP A 31 17.95 25.52 -30.81
C TRP A 31 16.68 24.79 -31.27
N LYS A 32 16.80 24.07 -32.38
CA LYS A 32 15.75 23.20 -32.92
C LYS A 32 16.23 21.75 -32.82
N ILE A 33 15.80 21.07 -31.78
CA ILE A 33 16.21 19.70 -31.49
C ILE A 33 15.28 18.76 -32.26
N THR A 34 15.85 17.81 -32.99
CA THR A 34 15.12 16.77 -33.70
C THR A 34 15.81 15.43 -33.46
N VAL A 35 15.09 14.52 -32.81
CA VAL A 35 15.50 13.12 -32.65
C VAL A 35 14.87 12.26 -33.75
N SER A 36 15.25 10.99 -33.79
CA SER A 36 14.68 10.00 -34.72
C SER A 36 13.14 10.02 -34.75
N GLU A 37 12.57 9.80 -35.92
CA GLU A 37 11.12 9.76 -36.13
C GLU A 37 10.47 8.64 -35.30
N GLY A 38 9.26 8.90 -34.78
CA GLY A 38 8.52 7.97 -33.91
C GLY A 38 8.94 7.99 -32.43
N PHE A 39 9.89 8.85 -32.04
CA PHE A 39 10.33 9.01 -30.64
C PHE A 39 10.06 10.42 -30.13
N HIS A 40 10.30 10.64 -28.83
CA HIS A 40 10.13 11.93 -28.17
C HIS A 40 11.49 12.50 -27.75
N VAL A 41 11.55 13.80 -27.45
CA VAL A 41 12.72 14.47 -26.90
C VAL A 41 12.56 14.54 -25.38
N GLY A 42 13.48 13.92 -24.66
CA GLY A 42 13.66 14.12 -23.23
C GLY A 42 14.73 15.18 -22.97
N LEU A 43 14.50 16.05 -21.98
CA LEU A 43 15.44 17.06 -21.50
C LEU A 43 15.66 16.93 -20.00
N THR A 44 16.93 16.93 -19.58
CA THR A 44 17.31 16.99 -18.17
C THR A 44 18.29 18.14 -17.96
N PHE A 45 18.00 18.97 -16.97
CA PHE A 45 18.89 20.07 -16.58
C PHE A 45 19.98 19.57 -15.64
N GLN A 46 21.22 19.95 -15.90
CA GLN A 46 22.37 19.71 -15.03
C GLN A 46 22.68 20.94 -14.15
N SER A 47 22.43 22.14 -14.66
CA SER A 47 22.64 23.42 -13.98
C SER A 47 21.69 24.45 -14.58
N PHE A 48 21.20 25.38 -13.75
CA PHE A 48 20.30 26.44 -14.17
C PHE A 48 20.43 27.68 -13.27
N GLU A 49 21.04 28.73 -13.81
CA GLU A 49 21.23 30.02 -13.17
C GLU A 49 21.03 31.13 -14.21
N ILE A 50 19.83 31.68 -14.26
CA ILE A 50 19.45 32.80 -15.13
C ILE A 50 18.97 33.94 -14.22
N GLU A 51 19.10 35.19 -14.65
CA GLU A 51 18.58 36.34 -13.89
C GLU A 51 17.15 36.10 -13.37
N ARG A 52 16.94 36.32 -12.07
CA ARG A 52 15.66 36.06 -11.42
C ARG A 52 14.70 37.23 -11.66
N HIS A 53 13.50 36.92 -12.12
CA HIS A 53 12.39 37.88 -12.22
C HIS A 53 11.05 37.15 -12.09
N ASP A 54 10.05 37.75 -11.44
CA ASP A 54 8.77 37.10 -11.14
C ASP A 54 8.02 36.58 -12.38
N SER A 55 8.16 37.27 -13.52
CA SER A 55 7.58 36.87 -14.80
C SER A 55 8.61 36.48 -15.88
N CYS A 56 9.89 36.35 -15.51
CA CYS A 56 11.00 36.10 -16.43
C CYS A 56 11.04 37.10 -17.61
N ALA A 57 10.82 38.39 -17.32
CA ALA A 57 10.70 39.43 -18.34
C ALA A 57 12.05 39.84 -18.96
N TYR A 58 13.12 39.75 -18.16
CA TYR A 58 14.49 40.07 -18.55
C TYR A 58 15.13 38.86 -19.25
N ASP A 59 15.93 38.08 -18.52
CA ASP A 59 16.55 36.87 -19.06
C ASP A 59 15.67 35.64 -18.86
N TYR A 60 15.65 34.75 -19.86
CA TYR A 60 14.84 33.54 -19.79
C TYR A 60 15.29 32.45 -20.76
N LEU A 61 14.98 31.21 -20.37
CA LEU A 61 14.92 30.07 -21.26
C LEU A 61 13.46 29.72 -21.55
N GLU A 62 13.07 29.75 -22.81
CA GLU A 62 11.75 29.35 -23.28
C GLU A 62 11.84 28.01 -24.01
N ILE A 63 10.95 27.08 -23.66
CA ILE A 63 10.89 25.74 -24.24
C ILE A 63 9.48 25.51 -24.80
N ARG A 64 9.42 25.00 -26.04
CA ARG A 64 8.18 24.72 -26.76
C ARG A 64 8.16 23.32 -27.35
N ASP A 65 6.97 22.71 -27.33
CA ASP A 65 6.71 21.37 -27.83
C ASP A 65 6.41 21.40 -29.34
N GLY A 66 7.46 21.21 -30.15
CA GLY A 66 7.40 21.30 -31.60
C GLY A 66 8.68 21.86 -32.20
N SER A 67 8.60 22.49 -33.38
CA SER A 67 9.79 22.92 -34.14
C SER A 67 9.91 24.43 -34.35
N SER A 68 9.02 25.23 -33.76
CA SER A 68 8.94 26.68 -34.00
C SER A 68 8.47 27.46 -32.78
N GLU A 69 8.61 28.79 -32.86
CA GLU A 69 8.11 29.73 -31.85
C GLU A 69 6.57 29.75 -31.72
N SER A 70 5.85 29.27 -32.75
CA SER A 70 4.40 29.11 -32.73
C SER A 70 3.94 27.79 -32.10
N SER A 71 4.89 26.91 -31.72
CA SER A 71 4.57 25.63 -31.08
C SER A 71 4.08 25.84 -29.64
N SER A 72 3.38 24.84 -29.09
CA SER A 72 2.82 24.89 -27.74
C SER A 72 3.89 25.21 -26.70
N LEU A 73 3.63 26.18 -25.82
CA LEU A 73 4.58 26.55 -24.77
C LEU A 73 4.61 25.47 -23.68
N ILE A 74 5.79 24.91 -23.42
CA ILE A 74 6.00 24.03 -22.26
C ILE A 74 6.26 24.91 -21.03
N GLY A 75 7.15 25.90 -21.17
CA GLY A 75 7.42 26.84 -20.09
C GLY A 75 8.45 27.90 -20.45
N ARG A 76 8.47 28.93 -19.61
CA ARG A 76 9.47 30.00 -19.63
C ARG A 76 10.09 30.07 -18.24
N TYR A 77 11.41 29.92 -18.20
CA TYR A 77 12.17 29.66 -16.98
C TYR A 77 13.24 30.71 -16.78
N CYS A 78 13.44 31.13 -15.53
CA CYS A 78 14.48 32.04 -15.09
C CYS A 78 14.73 31.85 -13.58
N GLY A 79 15.75 32.51 -13.03
CA GLY A 79 16.18 32.28 -11.64
C GLY A 79 17.13 31.08 -11.49
N TYR A 80 17.16 30.52 -10.29
CA TYR A 80 18.17 29.53 -9.86
C TYR A 80 17.57 28.15 -9.58
N ASP A 81 16.24 28.05 -9.63
CA ASP A 81 15.55 26.79 -9.40
C ASP A 81 15.54 26.01 -10.71
N LYS A 82 16.13 24.81 -10.67
CA LYS A 82 16.23 23.94 -11.83
C LYS A 82 14.82 23.55 -12.30
N PRO A 83 14.50 23.68 -13.60
CA PRO A 83 13.26 23.14 -14.12
C PRO A 83 13.19 21.61 -13.94
N ASP A 84 11.97 21.13 -13.77
CA ASP A 84 11.67 19.70 -13.85
C ASP A 84 12.08 19.15 -15.22
N ASP A 85 12.31 17.84 -15.29
CA ASP A 85 12.70 17.22 -16.54
C ASP A 85 11.52 17.22 -17.52
N ILE A 86 11.81 17.50 -18.79
CA ILE A 86 10.80 17.80 -19.82
C ILE A 86 10.75 16.68 -20.84
N LYS A 87 9.54 16.29 -21.25
CA LYS A 87 9.26 15.38 -22.37
C LYS A 87 8.41 16.09 -23.41
N SER A 88 8.82 16.07 -24.68
CA SER A 88 7.98 16.53 -25.79
C SER A 88 6.88 15.51 -26.16
N THR A 89 5.89 15.94 -26.95
CA THR A 89 4.88 15.05 -27.56
C THR A 89 5.20 14.66 -29.00
N SER A 90 6.29 15.18 -29.57
CA SER A 90 6.79 14.81 -30.89
C SER A 90 8.30 14.57 -30.88
N ASN A 91 8.88 14.16 -32.00
CA ASN A 91 10.33 14.02 -32.16
C ASN A 91 11.08 15.36 -32.29
N LYS A 92 10.41 16.48 -32.05
CA LYS A 92 10.95 17.84 -32.19
C LYS A 92 10.68 18.66 -30.94
N LEU A 93 11.67 19.44 -30.54
CA LEU A 93 11.57 20.39 -29.44
C LEU A 93 12.30 21.67 -29.82
N TRP A 94 11.69 22.80 -29.48
CA TRP A 94 12.23 24.12 -29.78
C TRP A 94 12.59 24.84 -28.48
N MET A 95 13.80 25.39 -28.41
CA MET A 95 14.33 26.03 -27.21
C MET A 95 14.96 27.38 -27.58
N LYS A 96 14.64 28.44 -26.82
CA LYS A 96 15.14 29.79 -27.04
C LYS A 96 15.64 30.39 -25.73
N PHE A 97 16.90 30.80 -25.70
CA PHE A 97 17.48 31.59 -24.62
C PHE A 97 17.58 33.05 -25.04
N VAL A 98 17.13 33.95 -24.17
CA VAL A 98 17.26 35.40 -24.35
C VAL A 98 17.90 36.01 -23.11
N SER A 99 18.87 36.89 -23.32
CA SER A 99 19.42 37.77 -22.29
C SER A 99 19.27 39.24 -22.65
N ASP A 100 19.05 40.09 -21.65
CA ASP A 100 18.88 41.53 -21.75
C ASP A 100 20.23 42.27 -21.63
N GLY A 101 20.22 43.60 -21.45
CA GLY A 101 21.43 44.41 -21.42
C GLY A 101 22.27 44.31 -20.13
N SER A 102 21.80 43.61 -19.10
CA SER A 102 22.35 43.63 -17.76
C SER A 102 22.31 42.26 -17.07
N ILE A 103 22.78 42.21 -15.82
CA ILE A 103 22.78 41.07 -14.87
C ILE A 103 22.95 39.69 -15.54
N ASN A 104 24.19 39.26 -15.69
CA ASN A 104 24.49 37.94 -16.25
C ASN A 104 24.82 36.93 -15.16
N LYS A 105 24.65 35.65 -15.48
CA LYS A 105 24.88 34.48 -14.60
C LYS A 105 25.52 33.36 -15.40
N ALA A 106 25.93 32.28 -14.73
CA ALA A 106 26.54 31.12 -15.38
C ALA A 106 25.66 30.53 -16.51
N GLY A 107 24.33 30.65 -16.39
CA GLY A 107 23.36 30.17 -17.38
C GLY A 107 22.96 28.73 -17.12
N PHE A 108 22.89 27.89 -18.16
CA PHE A 108 22.35 26.55 -18.04
C PHE A 108 23.19 25.51 -18.76
N ALA A 109 23.09 24.28 -18.29
CA ALA A 109 23.57 23.09 -18.98
C ALA A 109 22.44 22.06 -19.02
N VAL A 110 22.05 21.63 -20.22
CA VAL A 110 20.95 20.70 -20.48
C VAL A 110 21.46 19.53 -21.28
N ASN A 111 21.09 18.32 -20.88
CA ASN A 111 21.19 17.15 -21.73
C ASN A 111 19.85 16.92 -22.43
N PHE A 112 19.91 16.58 -23.71
CA PHE A 112 18.77 16.07 -24.44
C PHE A 112 19.04 14.65 -24.91
N PHE A 113 17.99 13.85 -25.01
CA PHE A 113 18.07 12.49 -25.52
C PHE A 113 16.75 12.08 -26.17
N LYS A 114 16.86 11.04 -27.00
CA LYS A 114 15.74 10.32 -27.58
C LYS A 114 15.06 9.54 -26.47
N GLU A 115 13.87 9.99 -26.13
CA GLU A 115 12.98 9.33 -25.18
C GLU A 115 12.27 8.17 -25.88
N VAL A 116 12.49 6.98 -25.33
CA VAL A 116 11.91 5.74 -25.78
C VAL A 116 10.79 5.37 -24.82
N ASP A 117 9.67 4.89 -25.36
CA ASP A 117 8.68 4.20 -24.54
C ASP A 117 8.96 2.69 -24.61
N GLU A 118 9.68 2.16 -23.63
CA GLU A 118 9.97 0.73 -23.60
C GLU A 118 8.74 -0.14 -23.34
N CYS A 119 7.68 0.43 -22.75
CA CYS A 119 6.43 -0.27 -22.47
C CYS A 119 5.59 -0.47 -23.74
N SER A 120 5.70 0.46 -24.68
CA SER A 120 5.08 0.35 -26.02
C SER A 120 5.81 -0.62 -26.95
N ARG A 121 6.96 -1.18 -26.56
CA ARG A 121 7.66 -2.22 -27.33
C ARG A 121 6.97 -3.59 -27.20
N PRO A 122 7.16 -4.50 -28.17
CA PRO A 122 6.74 -5.89 -28.00
C PRO A 122 7.32 -6.48 -26.71
N ASN A 123 6.53 -7.30 -26.01
CA ASN A 123 6.88 -7.92 -24.73
C ASN A 123 6.82 -7.00 -23.48
N ASN A 124 6.07 -5.88 -23.51
CA ASN A 124 5.77 -5.08 -22.30
C ASN A 124 7.04 -4.60 -21.55
N GLY A 125 8.06 -4.15 -22.27
CA GLY A 125 9.38 -3.83 -21.69
C GLY A 125 10.10 -5.02 -21.03
N GLY A 126 9.61 -6.25 -21.21
CA GLY A 126 10.04 -7.45 -20.50
C GLY A 126 9.61 -7.49 -19.03
N CYS A 127 8.52 -6.79 -18.67
CA CYS A 127 7.88 -6.87 -17.37
C CYS A 127 6.82 -7.97 -17.36
N GLU A 128 6.75 -8.74 -16.27
CA GLU A 128 5.79 -9.85 -16.15
C GLU A 128 4.34 -9.35 -16.15
N GLN A 129 4.05 -8.30 -15.37
CA GLN A 129 2.69 -7.74 -15.24
C GLN A 129 2.62 -6.35 -15.87
N ARG A 130 3.06 -5.31 -15.16
CA ARG A 130 2.92 -3.91 -15.62
C ARG A 130 4.26 -3.28 -15.93
N CYS A 131 4.35 -2.57 -17.05
CA CYS A 131 5.46 -1.69 -17.38
C CYS A 131 5.05 -0.24 -17.14
N VAL A 132 5.94 0.53 -16.51
CA VAL A 132 5.77 1.97 -16.26
C VAL A 132 6.91 2.71 -16.93
N ASN A 133 6.59 3.45 -18.00
CA ASN A 133 7.58 4.27 -18.69
C ASN A 133 7.96 5.47 -17.83
N THR A 134 9.25 5.78 -17.79
CA THR A 134 9.82 6.93 -17.06
C THR A 134 10.67 7.75 -18.01
N LEU A 135 11.03 8.98 -17.65
CA LEU A 135 11.88 9.76 -18.56
C LEU A 135 13.29 9.15 -18.60
N GLY A 136 13.73 8.75 -19.79
CA GLY A 136 15.02 8.14 -20.07
C GLY A 136 15.14 6.66 -19.70
N SER A 137 14.07 6.01 -19.23
CA SER A 137 14.09 4.61 -18.78
C SER A 137 12.68 4.07 -18.56
N TYR A 138 12.54 2.89 -17.96
CA TYR A 138 11.26 2.35 -17.50
C TYR A 138 11.47 1.47 -16.27
N LYS A 139 10.38 1.09 -15.60
CA LYS A 139 10.39 0.13 -14.51
C LYS A 139 9.20 -0.82 -14.59
N CYS A 140 9.38 -2.03 -14.07
CA CYS A 140 8.26 -2.96 -13.90
C CYS A 140 7.54 -2.70 -12.57
N ALA A 141 6.25 -3.00 -12.56
CA ALA A 141 5.38 -2.92 -11.40
C ALA A 141 4.42 -4.10 -11.40
N CYS A 142 3.91 -4.44 -10.22
CA CYS A 142 3.04 -5.59 -10.01
C CYS A 142 1.62 -5.16 -9.68
N ASP A 143 0.65 -6.02 -10.00
CA ASP A 143 -0.76 -5.83 -9.68
C ASP A 143 -0.99 -5.94 -8.16
N PRO A 144 -2.10 -5.39 -7.63
CA PRO A 144 -2.41 -5.51 -6.21
C PRO A 144 -2.37 -6.98 -5.73
N GLY A 145 -1.69 -7.22 -4.61
CA GLY A 145 -1.45 -8.58 -4.10
C GLY A 145 -0.19 -9.26 -4.66
N TYR A 146 0.62 -8.54 -5.43
CA TYR A 146 1.93 -8.98 -5.91
C TYR A 146 3.03 -7.97 -5.59
N GLU A 147 4.25 -8.47 -5.40
CA GLU A 147 5.46 -7.70 -5.12
C GLU A 147 6.52 -7.95 -6.20
N LEU A 148 7.29 -6.91 -6.50
CA LEU A 148 8.32 -6.98 -7.53
C LEU A 148 9.48 -7.85 -7.04
N ALA A 149 9.80 -8.89 -7.80
CA ALA A 149 10.88 -9.82 -7.51
C ALA A 149 12.25 -9.12 -7.55
N SER A 150 13.28 -9.81 -7.05
CA SER A 150 14.65 -9.31 -6.96
C SER A 150 15.27 -8.92 -8.32
N ASP A 151 14.82 -9.52 -9.42
CA ASP A 151 15.23 -9.18 -10.78
C ASP A 151 14.58 -7.90 -11.33
N LYS A 152 13.68 -7.29 -10.56
CA LYS A 152 12.92 -6.07 -10.90
C LYS A 152 12.05 -6.22 -12.15
N ARG A 153 11.70 -7.45 -12.54
CA ARG A 153 10.96 -7.79 -13.76
C ARG A 153 9.74 -8.65 -13.48
N ARG A 154 9.93 -9.66 -12.64
CA ARG A 154 8.89 -10.61 -12.23
C ARG A 154 8.08 -10.13 -11.05
N CYS A 155 6.89 -10.68 -10.89
CA CYS A 155 5.97 -10.38 -9.82
C CYS A 155 5.67 -11.66 -9.02
N GLU A 156 6.01 -11.63 -7.75
CA GLU A 156 5.75 -12.73 -6.82
C GLU A 156 4.50 -12.41 -5.99
N ALA A 157 3.77 -13.43 -5.54
CA ALA A 157 2.64 -13.20 -4.63
C ALA A 157 3.11 -12.35 -3.44
N GLY A 158 2.43 -11.23 -3.24
CA GLY A 158 2.68 -10.30 -2.16
C GLY A 158 2.31 -10.95 -0.84
N CYS A 159 2.93 -10.47 0.23
CA CYS A 159 2.89 -11.15 1.51
C CYS A 159 2.09 -10.39 2.57
N ASP A 160 1.47 -9.26 2.23
CA ASP A 160 0.60 -8.51 3.14
C ASP A 160 -0.88 -8.66 2.78
N HIS A 161 -1.60 -9.46 3.57
CA HIS A 161 -3.00 -9.80 3.33
C HIS A 161 -3.93 -9.11 4.33
N LYS A 162 -5.04 -8.55 3.83
CA LYS A 162 -6.15 -8.03 4.65
C LYS A 162 -7.37 -8.92 4.47
N VAL A 163 -7.86 -9.48 5.57
CA VAL A 163 -8.96 -10.46 5.56
C VAL A 163 -10.14 -9.87 6.34
N THR A 164 -11.25 -9.63 5.63
CA THR A 164 -12.47 -9.06 6.22
C THR A 164 -13.69 -9.98 6.10
N SER A 165 -13.52 -11.17 5.52
CA SER A 165 -14.60 -12.16 5.43
C SER A 165 -14.83 -12.81 6.79
N ILE A 166 -16.09 -13.14 7.11
CA ILE A 166 -16.48 -13.79 8.37
C ILE A 166 -16.00 -15.26 8.46
N SER A 167 -15.62 -15.85 7.33
CA SER A 167 -14.94 -17.14 7.29
C SER A 167 -14.09 -17.23 6.03
N GLY A 168 -13.16 -18.18 6.03
CA GLY A 168 -12.30 -18.46 4.88
C GLY A 168 -11.09 -19.29 5.24
N THR A 169 -10.28 -19.57 4.22
CA THR A 169 -9.03 -20.33 4.36
C THR A 169 -7.84 -19.40 4.16
N ILE A 170 -6.82 -19.61 4.98
CA ILE A 170 -5.53 -18.91 4.95
C ILE A 170 -4.45 -19.97 4.78
N THR A 171 -3.53 -19.73 3.85
CA THR A 171 -2.45 -20.65 3.53
C THR A 171 -1.11 -19.93 3.52
N SER A 172 -0.03 -20.66 3.82
CA SER A 172 1.32 -20.19 3.52
C SER A 172 1.52 -19.94 2.01
N PRO A 173 2.47 -19.10 1.61
CA PRO A 173 2.79 -18.91 0.20
C PRO A 173 3.18 -20.25 -0.46
N ASN A 174 2.74 -20.45 -1.70
CA ASN A 174 2.91 -21.66 -2.51
C ASN A 174 2.21 -22.93 -2.02
N TRP A 175 1.38 -22.88 -0.97
CA TRP A 175 0.64 -24.07 -0.51
C TRP A 175 -0.11 -24.78 -1.66
N PRO A 176 -0.04 -26.12 -1.78
CA PRO A 176 0.58 -27.09 -0.86
C PRO A 176 2.05 -27.41 -1.17
N ASP A 177 2.71 -26.68 -2.08
CA ASP A 177 4.14 -26.80 -2.31
C ASP A 177 4.94 -26.07 -1.22
N LYS A 178 6.26 -26.24 -1.25
CA LYS A 178 7.14 -25.63 -0.24
C LYS A 178 7.07 -24.11 -0.26
N TYR A 179 6.96 -23.50 0.92
CA TYR A 179 7.03 -22.05 1.04
C TYR A 179 8.39 -21.49 0.59
N PRO A 180 8.50 -20.23 0.16
CA PRO A 180 9.78 -19.64 -0.24
C PRO A 180 10.67 -19.31 0.97
N SER A 181 11.99 -19.31 0.77
CA SER A 181 12.97 -18.79 1.73
C SER A 181 12.90 -17.25 1.85
N LYS A 182 13.29 -16.69 3.00
CA LYS A 182 13.43 -15.24 3.24
C LYS A 182 12.12 -14.46 3.04
N LYS A 183 11.00 -15.03 3.44
CA LYS A 183 9.70 -14.36 3.35
C LYS A 183 9.23 -13.93 4.72
N GLU A 184 8.56 -12.79 4.76
CA GLU A 184 7.78 -12.34 5.89
C GLU A 184 6.38 -12.05 5.34
N CYS A 185 5.39 -12.83 5.75
CA CYS A 185 4.01 -12.71 5.27
C CYS A 185 3.05 -12.53 6.44
N THR A 186 2.08 -11.65 6.25
CA THR A 186 1.17 -11.18 7.27
C THR A 186 -0.28 -11.33 6.82
N TRP A 187 -1.14 -11.67 7.77
CA TRP A 187 -2.59 -11.68 7.57
C TRP A 187 -3.25 -10.88 8.69
N ALA A 188 -3.80 -9.72 8.35
CA ALA A 188 -4.58 -8.90 9.25
C ALA A 188 -6.06 -9.27 9.10
N ILE A 189 -6.56 -10.10 10.01
CA ILE A 189 -7.95 -10.54 10.04
C ILE A 189 -8.75 -9.54 10.88
N THR A 190 -9.81 -8.99 10.31
CA THR A 190 -10.76 -8.14 11.02
C THR A 190 -12.17 -8.63 10.73
N THR A 191 -12.92 -8.96 11.77
CA THR A 191 -14.30 -9.43 11.68
C THR A 191 -15.29 -8.43 12.26
N THR A 192 -16.57 -8.80 12.32
CA THR A 192 -17.68 -8.05 12.89
C THR A 192 -17.32 -7.53 14.30
N PRO A 193 -17.46 -6.23 14.58
CA PRO A 193 -17.24 -5.69 15.91
C PRO A 193 -18.02 -6.45 16.99
N GLY A 194 -17.40 -6.62 18.16
CA GLY A 194 -17.98 -7.40 19.26
C GLY A 194 -17.94 -8.91 19.08
N HIS A 195 -17.40 -9.43 17.98
CA HIS A 195 -17.15 -10.86 17.80
C HIS A 195 -15.66 -11.18 17.92
N ARG A 196 -15.34 -12.47 17.90
CA ARG A 196 -13.97 -12.98 17.95
C ARG A 196 -13.63 -13.74 16.67
N VAL A 197 -12.33 -13.85 16.40
CA VAL A 197 -11.79 -14.66 15.32
C VAL A 197 -11.35 -15.98 15.92
N LYS A 198 -11.89 -17.09 15.43
CA LYS A 198 -11.40 -18.44 15.68
C LYS A 198 -10.55 -18.89 14.51
N LEU A 199 -9.35 -19.39 14.79
CA LEU A 199 -8.43 -19.96 13.81
C LEU A 199 -8.21 -21.44 14.11
N THR A 200 -8.41 -22.29 13.10
CA THR A 200 -8.24 -23.75 13.21
C THR A 200 -7.31 -24.22 12.11
N PHE A 201 -6.25 -24.94 12.46
CA PHE A 201 -5.32 -25.49 11.48
C PHE A 201 -5.85 -26.81 10.93
N SER A 202 -5.83 -26.97 9.61
CA SER A 202 -6.02 -28.28 8.96
C SER A 202 -4.69 -29.00 8.78
N GLU A 203 -3.58 -28.25 8.63
CA GLU A 203 -2.24 -28.79 8.55
C GLU A 203 -1.20 -27.71 8.91
N LEU A 204 -0.13 -28.12 9.59
CA LEU A 204 1.06 -27.32 9.87
C LEU A 204 2.29 -28.20 9.62
N ASP A 205 3.23 -27.73 8.80
CA ASP A 205 4.55 -28.31 8.56
C ASP A 205 5.54 -27.18 8.25
N VAL A 206 6.14 -26.65 9.31
CA VAL A 206 7.15 -25.59 9.29
C VAL A 206 8.45 -26.14 9.88
N GLU A 207 9.62 -25.61 9.53
CA GLU A 207 10.90 -26.08 10.07
C GLU A 207 10.89 -26.19 11.61
N ALA A 208 11.12 -27.40 12.14
CA ALA A 208 11.09 -27.64 13.58
C ALA A 208 12.40 -27.20 14.25
N GLN A 209 12.31 -26.34 15.25
CA GLN A 209 13.43 -25.92 16.11
C GLN A 209 12.93 -25.69 17.54
N GLN A 210 13.81 -25.88 18.53
CA GLN A 210 13.46 -25.86 19.97
C GLN A 210 12.69 -24.61 20.45
N GLU A 211 12.91 -23.46 19.80
CA GLU A 211 12.31 -22.15 20.12
C GLU A 211 11.67 -21.49 18.89
N CYS A 212 11.47 -22.26 17.80
CA CYS A 212 11.02 -21.76 16.51
C CYS A 212 11.81 -20.54 16.01
N ALA A 213 13.14 -20.52 16.23
CA ALA A 213 14.00 -19.39 15.91
C ALA A 213 14.26 -19.22 14.40
N TYR A 214 14.10 -20.28 13.62
CA TYR A 214 14.19 -20.27 12.15
C TYR A 214 12.81 -19.91 11.58
N ASP A 215 12.20 -20.81 10.82
CA ASP A 215 10.87 -20.61 10.28
C ASP A 215 9.80 -20.72 11.37
N HIS A 216 8.85 -19.79 11.38
CA HIS A 216 7.77 -19.79 12.37
C HIS A 216 6.55 -19.02 11.90
N LEU A 217 5.39 -19.42 12.43
CA LEU A 217 4.15 -18.67 12.37
C LEU A 217 3.85 -18.12 13.78
N GLU A 218 3.77 -16.81 13.91
CA GLU A 218 3.36 -16.15 15.14
C GLU A 218 1.98 -15.51 15.00
N ILE A 219 1.15 -15.66 16.02
CA ILE A 219 -0.25 -15.27 15.99
C ILE A 219 -0.49 -14.34 17.18
N TYR A 220 -1.12 -13.21 16.92
CA TYR A 220 -1.30 -12.13 17.88
C TYR A 220 -2.77 -11.76 18.04
N ASP A 221 -3.13 -11.48 19.30
CA ASP A 221 -4.46 -11.11 19.73
C ASP A 221 -4.74 -9.62 19.53
N GLY A 222 -4.76 -9.19 18.26
CA GLY A 222 -5.04 -7.81 17.93
C GLY A 222 -4.75 -7.45 16.49
N LYS A 223 -4.46 -6.16 16.27
CA LYS A 223 -4.36 -5.55 14.94
C LYS A 223 -3.02 -5.79 14.23
N ASP A 224 -1.95 -6.00 15.00
CA ASP A 224 -0.57 -6.07 14.51
C ASP A 224 0.32 -6.86 15.48
N ALA A 225 1.59 -7.04 15.12
CA ALA A 225 2.61 -7.77 15.90
C ALA A 225 3.00 -7.10 17.25
N LYS A 226 2.39 -5.96 17.62
CA LYS A 226 2.57 -5.35 18.95
C LYS A 226 1.54 -5.84 19.96
N ALA A 227 0.50 -6.53 19.50
CA ALA A 227 -0.51 -7.12 20.36
C ALA A 227 0.04 -8.34 21.11
N PRO A 228 -0.63 -8.81 22.19
CA PRO A 228 -0.21 -10.01 22.90
C PRO A 228 -0.16 -11.23 21.96
N ALA A 229 0.92 -12.01 22.00
CA ALA A 229 1.03 -13.23 21.20
C ALA A 229 0.12 -14.33 21.78
N LEU A 230 -0.75 -14.90 20.95
CA LEU A 230 -1.50 -16.13 21.25
C LEU A 230 -0.61 -17.37 21.15
N GLY A 231 0.42 -17.31 20.33
CA GLY A 231 1.43 -18.36 20.24
C GLY A 231 2.37 -18.20 19.06
N ARG A 232 3.48 -18.93 19.14
CA ARG A 232 4.50 -19.06 18.11
C ARG A 232 4.65 -20.54 17.76
N PHE A 233 4.53 -20.87 16.49
CA PHE A 233 4.37 -22.24 16.02
C PHE A 233 5.40 -22.58 14.94
N CYS A 234 5.96 -23.77 15.06
CA CYS A 234 6.82 -24.41 14.07
C CYS A 234 6.74 -25.93 14.22
N GLY A 235 7.38 -26.68 13.32
CA GLY A 235 7.25 -28.14 13.26
C GLY A 235 5.94 -28.59 12.62
N ALA A 236 5.58 -29.85 12.88
CA ALA A 236 4.44 -30.52 12.25
C ALA A 236 3.24 -30.73 13.20
N LYS A 237 3.28 -30.15 14.41
CA LYS A 237 2.24 -30.33 15.42
C LYS A 237 1.22 -29.20 15.32
N GLU A 238 0.00 -29.53 14.92
CA GLU A 238 -1.13 -28.61 14.93
C GLU A 238 -1.46 -28.13 16.35
N PRO A 239 -1.67 -26.82 16.56
CA PRO A 239 -2.16 -26.31 17.83
C PRO A 239 -3.68 -26.52 17.97
N GLU A 240 -4.16 -26.49 19.21
CA GLU A 240 -5.60 -26.39 19.48
C GLU A 240 -6.18 -25.08 18.87
N PRO A 241 -7.48 -25.05 18.54
CA PRO A 241 -8.11 -23.87 17.96
C PRO A 241 -7.86 -22.61 18.79
N LEU A 242 -7.34 -21.56 18.14
CA LEU A 242 -7.01 -20.30 18.78
C LEU A 242 -8.18 -19.32 18.61
N ILE A 243 -8.51 -18.58 19.67
CA ILE A 243 -9.62 -17.62 19.65
C ILE A 243 -9.09 -16.28 20.18
N SER A 244 -9.14 -15.23 19.36
CA SER A 244 -8.77 -13.86 19.76
C SER A 244 -9.69 -13.34 20.88
N SER A 245 -9.31 -12.35 21.67
CA SER A 245 -10.19 -11.70 22.66
C SER A 245 -11.16 -10.69 22.06
N GLY A 246 -10.86 -10.16 20.86
CA GLY A 246 -11.70 -9.22 20.13
C GLY A 246 -11.81 -9.51 18.65
N ASN A 247 -12.29 -8.54 17.87
CA ASN A 247 -12.63 -8.74 16.45
C ASN A 247 -11.44 -8.67 15.49
N LYS A 248 -10.21 -8.76 16.02
CA LYS A 248 -8.98 -8.67 15.24
C LYS A 248 -8.00 -9.76 15.65
N MET A 249 -7.38 -10.39 14.67
CA MET A 249 -6.29 -11.34 14.85
C MET A 249 -5.24 -11.08 13.78
N PHE A 250 -3.97 -11.10 14.16
CA PHE A 250 -2.86 -10.85 13.25
C PHE A 250 -1.95 -12.06 13.19
N LEU A 251 -1.65 -12.55 11.99
CA LEU A 251 -0.72 -13.67 11.77
C LEU A 251 0.53 -13.12 11.09
N LYS A 252 1.70 -13.61 11.49
CA LYS A 252 3.00 -13.30 10.88
C LYS A 252 3.78 -14.59 10.67
N PHE A 253 4.01 -14.96 9.42
CA PHE A 253 4.88 -16.05 9.01
C PHE A 253 6.23 -15.51 8.59
N VAL A 254 7.32 -16.08 9.11
CA VAL A 254 8.69 -15.72 8.75
C VAL A 254 9.44 -16.99 8.34
N SER A 255 10.16 -16.93 7.22
CA SER A 255 11.08 -17.97 6.78
C SER A 255 12.51 -17.46 6.60
N ASP A 256 13.49 -18.30 6.91
CA ASP A 256 14.91 -18.01 6.80
C ASP A 256 15.49 -18.42 5.42
N ASN A 257 16.82 -18.56 5.32
CA ASN A 257 17.50 -18.84 4.06
C ASN A 257 17.41 -20.31 3.60
N SER A 258 16.94 -21.23 4.43
CA SER A 258 17.07 -22.68 4.22
C SER A 258 15.91 -23.49 4.80
N VAL A 259 15.84 -24.77 4.46
CA VAL A 259 14.88 -25.76 4.99
C VAL A 259 13.40 -25.37 4.85
N GLN A 260 12.96 -25.20 3.60
CA GLN A 260 11.54 -24.99 3.32
C GLN A 260 10.72 -26.30 3.42
N LYS A 261 9.60 -26.21 4.12
CA LYS A 261 8.60 -27.26 4.33
C LYS A 261 7.28 -26.91 3.63
N LYS A 262 6.24 -27.72 3.80
CA LYS A 262 4.95 -27.52 3.12
C LYS A 262 4.25 -26.21 3.53
N GLY A 263 4.43 -25.80 4.79
CA GLY A 263 3.85 -24.58 5.35
C GLY A 263 2.58 -24.87 6.13
N PHE A 264 1.50 -24.12 5.92
CA PHE A 264 0.27 -24.30 6.68
C PHE A 264 -0.98 -24.01 5.87
N GLU A 265 -2.07 -24.64 6.30
CA GLU A 265 -3.44 -24.30 5.94
C GLU A 265 -4.27 -24.17 7.22
N ALA A 266 -5.01 -23.07 7.33
CA ALA A 266 -5.87 -22.80 8.45
C ALA A 266 -7.19 -22.17 7.99
N THR A 267 -8.27 -22.49 8.66
CA THR A 267 -9.58 -21.85 8.46
C THR A 267 -9.80 -20.83 9.57
N HIS A 268 -10.17 -19.61 9.19
CA HIS A 268 -10.68 -18.61 10.13
C HIS A 268 -12.21 -18.58 10.08
N THR A 269 -12.84 -18.40 11.23
CA THR A 269 -14.29 -18.19 11.35
C THR A 269 -14.60 -17.16 12.43
N THR A 270 -15.67 -16.41 12.23
CA THR A 270 -16.21 -15.52 13.25
C THR A 270 -17.00 -16.32 14.26
N VAL A 271 -16.71 -16.12 15.53
CA VAL A 271 -17.47 -16.67 16.65
C VAL A 271 -17.99 -15.55 17.54
N CYS A 272 -19.11 -15.78 18.21
CA CYS A 272 -19.70 -14.80 19.12
C CYS A 272 -18.85 -14.59 20.37
N GLY A 273 -19.21 -13.55 21.14
CA GLY A 273 -18.49 -13.12 22.33
C GLY A 273 -17.27 -12.26 22.03
N GLY A 274 -16.69 -11.66 23.07
CA GLY A 274 -15.50 -10.82 22.97
C GLY A 274 -15.49 -9.63 23.93
N GLN A 275 -14.35 -8.96 23.97
CA GLN A 275 -14.17 -7.73 24.74
C GLN A 275 -14.51 -6.51 23.91
N VAL A 276 -15.44 -5.68 24.41
CA VAL A 276 -15.91 -4.46 23.75
C VAL A 276 -15.66 -3.28 24.67
N ARG A 277 -15.15 -2.18 24.11
CA ARG A 277 -15.08 -0.90 24.82
C ARG A 277 -16.28 -0.05 24.45
N ALA A 278 -17.06 0.33 25.45
CA ALA A 278 -18.15 1.29 25.31
C ALA A 278 -17.57 2.68 24.98
N GLU A 279 -18.26 3.41 24.12
CA GLU A 279 -17.92 4.79 23.77
C GLU A 279 -19.13 5.69 24.03
N VAL A 280 -18.90 7.00 24.13
CA VAL A 280 -19.98 8.00 24.32
C VAL A 280 -21.00 7.92 23.18
N LYS A 281 -20.56 7.55 21.97
CA LYS A 281 -21.45 7.27 20.85
C LYS A 281 -21.89 5.81 20.92
N THR A 282 -23.20 5.59 20.95
CA THR A 282 -23.80 4.25 20.88
C THR A 282 -23.25 3.47 19.70
N LYS A 283 -22.92 2.20 19.94
CA LYS A 283 -22.48 1.23 18.94
C LYS A 283 -23.40 0.02 18.97
N ASP A 284 -23.74 -0.46 17.79
CA ASP A 284 -24.53 -1.68 17.68
C ASP A 284 -23.65 -2.90 18.03
N LEU A 285 -24.23 -3.80 18.82
CA LEU A 285 -23.67 -5.10 19.15
C LEU A 285 -24.71 -6.15 18.74
N TYR A 286 -24.27 -7.17 18.03
CA TYR A 286 -25.14 -8.20 17.48
C TYR A 286 -24.90 -9.53 18.17
N SER A 287 -25.94 -10.36 18.30
CA SER A 287 -25.84 -11.69 18.91
C SER A 287 -25.00 -12.67 18.07
N HIS A 288 -24.96 -12.47 16.76
CA HIS A 288 -24.20 -13.30 15.83
C HIS A 288 -23.73 -12.50 14.61
N ALA A 289 -22.74 -13.02 13.89
CA ALA A 289 -22.02 -12.30 12.84
C ALA A 289 -22.86 -11.99 11.59
N GLN A 290 -23.97 -12.71 11.37
CA GLN A 290 -24.88 -12.56 10.23
C GLN A 290 -26.27 -12.08 10.65
N PHE A 291 -26.32 -11.27 11.72
CA PHE A 291 -27.56 -10.73 12.24
C PHE A 291 -28.40 -10.03 11.16
N GLY A 292 -29.67 -10.41 11.04
CA GLY A 292 -30.62 -9.88 10.06
C GLY A 292 -31.05 -10.85 8.96
N ASP A 293 -30.27 -11.91 8.69
CA ASP A 293 -30.54 -12.84 7.57
C ASP A 293 -30.80 -14.30 8.01
N ASN A 294 -30.44 -14.66 9.25
CA ASN A 294 -30.58 -16.01 9.80
C ASN A 294 -31.03 -15.97 11.28
N ASN A 295 -31.61 -17.07 11.76
CA ASN A 295 -31.78 -17.28 13.20
C ASN A 295 -30.39 -17.41 13.87
N TYR A 296 -30.29 -17.13 15.18
CA TYR A 296 -29.01 -17.31 15.88
C TYR A 296 -28.52 -18.77 15.78
N PRO A 297 -27.20 -19.02 15.71
CA PRO A 297 -26.70 -20.39 15.57
C PRO A 297 -27.01 -21.24 16.82
N GLY A 298 -27.58 -22.43 16.62
CA GLY A 298 -27.93 -23.32 17.74
C GLY A 298 -26.69 -23.84 18.49
N GLY A 299 -26.83 -24.03 19.80
CA GLY A 299 -25.75 -24.52 20.68
C GLY A 299 -24.61 -23.51 20.89
N SER A 300 -24.87 -22.22 20.63
CA SER A 300 -23.90 -21.16 20.88
C SER A 300 -23.85 -20.80 22.36
N ASP A 301 -22.64 -20.72 22.91
CA ASP A 301 -22.36 -20.19 24.24
C ASP A 301 -21.49 -18.95 24.08
N CYS A 302 -22.10 -17.78 24.25
CA CYS A 302 -21.53 -16.49 23.87
C CYS A 302 -21.35 -15.59 25.09
N GLU A 303 -20.14 -15.07 25.27
CA GLU A 303 -19.82 -14.18 26.39
C GLU A 303 -19.22 -12.86 25.89
N TRP A 304 -19.84 -11.74 26.24
CA TRP A 304 -19.34 -10.40 25.95
C TRP A 304 -18.99 -9.67 27.23
N VAL A 305 -17.80 -9.07 27.26
CA VAL A 305 -17.37 -8.18 28.35
C VAL A 305 -17.33 -6.76 27.81
N ILE A 306 -18.24 -5.92 28.28
CA ILE A 306 -18.38 -4.52 27.84
C ILE A 306 -17.76 -3.61 28.92
N MET A 307 -16.69 -2.91 28.56
CA MET A 307 -15.93 -2.07 29.48
C MET A 307 -16.15 -0.59 29.15
N ALA A 308 -16.45 0.21 30.17
CA ALA A 308 -16.46 1.67 30.09
C ALA A 308 -15.15 2.27 30.62
N GLU A 309 -14.91 3.56 30.35
CA GLU A 309 -13.81 4.29 30.99
C GLU A 309 -14.04 4.43 32.50
N GLU A 310 -12.95 4.60 33.25
CA GLU A 310 -13.01 4.73 34.71
C GLU A 310 -13.95 5.87 35.13
N GLY A 311 -14.88 5.58 36.03
CA GLY A 311 -15.89 6.53 36.50
C GLY A 311 -17.19 6.57 35.69
N TYR A 312 -17.30 5.80 34.60
CA TYR A 312 -18.52 5.67 33.79
C TYR A 312 -19.15 4.28 33.94
N GLY A 313 -20.47 4.21 33.75
CA GLY A 313 -21.23 2.97 33.66
C GLY A 313 -21.53 2.60 32.20
N VAL A 314 -21.94 1.35 31.98
CA VAL A 314 -22.43 0.87 30.68
C VAL A 314 -23.94 0.96 30.66
N GLU A 315 -24.50 1.57 29.61
CA GLU A 315 -25.94 1.54 29.31
C GLU A 315 -26.18 0.64 28.10
N LEU A 316 -27.12 -0.30 28.23
CA LEU A 316 -27.52 -1.19 27.15
C LEU A 316 -28.93 -0.81 26.67
N ILE A 317 -29.08 -0.64 25.36
CA ILE A 317 -30.36 -0.36 24.71
C ILE A 317 -30.62 -1.48 23.72
N PHE A 318 -31.68 -2.24 23.97
CA PHE A 318 -32.12 -3.31 23.07
C PHE A 318 -33.00 -2.70 21.97
N GLN A 319 -32.52 -2.76 20.72
CA GLN A 319 -33.30 -2.34 19.56
C GLN A 319 -34.23 -3.45 19.06
N THR A 320 -33.81 -4.70 19.21
CA THR A 320 -34.56 -5.90 18.86
C THR A 320 -34.15 -6.98 19.85
N PHE A 321 -35.12 -7.72 20.38
CA PHE A 321 -34.88 -8.84 21.26
C PHE A 321 -35.80 -10.00 20.88
N GLU A 322 -35.21 -11.06 20.32
CA GLU A 322 -35.93 -12.26 19.89
C GLU A 322 -35.11 -13.50 20.28
N ILE A 323 -35.52 -14.15 21.37
CA ILE A 323 -34.99 -15.42 21.88
C ILE A 323 -36.17 -16.37 22.10
N GLU A 324 -35.96 -17.69 22.02
CA GLU A 324 -37.04 -18.67 22.25
C GLU A 324 -37.79 -18.37 23.56
N GLU A 325 -39.13 -18.29 23.48
CA GLU A 325 -39.97 -17.99 24.64
C GLU A 325 -40.25 -19.27 25.45
N GLU A 326 -39.90 -19.24 26.73
CA GLU A 326 -40.11 -20.35 27.66
C GLU A 326 -40.40 -19.78 29.06
N ALA A 327 -41.18 -20.49 29.88
CA ALA A 327 -41.69 -19.97 31.15
C ALA A 327 -40.58 -19.59 32.16
N ASP A 328 -39.46 -20.31 32.14
CA ASP A 328 -38.32 -20.11 33.05
C ASP A 328 -37.03 -19.71 32.30
N CYS A 329 -37.12 -19.42 31.00
CA CYS A 329 -35.97 -19.20 30.11
C CYS A 329 -34.91 -20.31 30.24
N GLY A 330 -35.36 -21.57 30.19
CA GLY A 330 -34.53 -22.77 30.40
C GLY A 330 -33.83 -23.31 29.15
N TYR A 331 -34.29 -22.95 27.95
CA TYR A 331 -33.69 -23.37 26.67
C TYR A 331 -32.67 -22.35 26.20
N ASP A 332 -33.10 -21.33 25.46
CA ASP A 332 -32.26 -20.22 25.02
C ASP A 332 -32.52 -18.98 25.89
N TYR A 333 -31.45 -18.31 26.32
CA TYR A 333 -31.55 -17.13 27.18
C TYR A 333 -30.32 -16.23 27.06
N MET A 334 -30.47 -14.99 27.51
CA MET A 334 -29.39 -14.05 27.74
C MET A 334 -29.33 -13.69 29.22
N GLU A 335 -28.15 -13.74 29.82
CA GLU A 335 -27.91 -13.24 31.17
C GLU A 335 -27.08 -11.95 31.15
N LEU A 336 -27.41 -11.03 32.04
CA LEU A 336 -26.67 -9.80 32.26
C LEU A 336 -26.07 -9.81 33.66
N PHE A 337 -24.81 -9.40 33.75
CA PHE A 337 -24.04 -9.34 34.98
C PHE A 337 -23.41 -7.95 35.13
N ASP A 338 -23.34 -7.44 36.36
CA ASP A 338 -22.63 -6.20 36.69
C ASP A 338 -21.19 -6.52 37.16
N GLY A 339 -20.32 -6.84 36.19
CA GLY A 339 -18.93 -7.20 36.43
C GLY A 339 -18.26 -7.84 35.21
N TYR A 340 -17.10 -8.46 35.43
CA TYR A 340 -16.25 -9.00 34.35
C TYR A 340 -16.54 -10.45 33.98
N ASP A 341 -17.27 -11.18 34.82
CA ASP A 341 -17.52 -12.61 34.64
C ASP A 341 -18.85 -13.03 35.31
N GLY A 342 -19.24 -14.29 35.11
CA GLY A 342 -20.48 -14.86 35.66
C GLY A 342 -20.51 -15.02 37.19
N THR A 343 -19.45 -14.65 37.92
CA THR A 343 -19.46 -14.63 39.40
C THR A 343 -19.97 -13.30 39.96
N ALA A 344 -20.06 -12.27 39.10
CA ALA A 344 -20.57 -10.96 39.45
C ALA A 344 -22.09 -10.95 39.74
N PRO A 345 -22.63 -9.87 40.34
CA PRO A 345 -24.06 -9.74 40.56
C PRO A 345 -24.86 -9.87 39.25
N ARG A 346 -25.74 -10.87 39.18
CA ARG A 346 -26.64 -11.06 38.03
C ARG A 346 -27.77 -10.03 38.06
N LEU A 347 -27.86 -9.23 37.00
CA LEU A 347 -28.91 -8.24 36.79
C LEU A 347 -30.21 -8.89 36.30
N GLY A 348 -30.12 -9.96 35.51
CA GLY A 348 -31.29 -10.72 35.07
C GLY A 348 -30.97 -11.83 34.08
N ARG A 349 -31.98 -12.65 33.82
CA ARG A 349 -32.04 -13.64 32.75
C ARG A 349 -33.26 -13.32 31.90
N PHE A 350 -33.08 -13.29 30.58
CA PHE A 350 -34.08 -12.80 29.64
C PHE A 350 -34.25 -13.78 28.47
N CYS A 351 -35.47 -13.99 28.03
CA CYS A 351 -35.86 -14.74 26.82
C CYS A 351 -37.20 -14.19 26.29
N GLY A 352 -37.70 -14.75 25.17
CA GLY A 352 -38.91 -14.27 24.49
C GLY A 352 -38.66 -13.14 23.49
N SER A 353 -39.75 -12.50 23.05
CA SER A 353 -39.72 -11.44 22.03
C SER A 353 -40.22 -10.10 22.58
N GLY A 354 -39.56 -8.99 22.25
CA GLY A 354 -39.92 -7.64 22.73
C GLY A 354 -39.32 -6.48 21.95
#